data_AF-C6FCG3-F1
#
_entry.id   AF-C6FCG3-F1
#
_cell.length_a   1.000
_cell.length_b   1.000
_cell.length_c   1.000
_cell.angle_alpha   90.00
_cell.angle_beta   90.00
_cell.angle_gamma   90.00
#
_symmetry.space_group_name_H-M   'P 1'
#
loop_
_entity.id
_entity.type
_entity.pdbx_description
1 polymer ?
#
loop_
_entity_poly.entity_id
_entity_poly.type
_entity_poly.pdbx_seq_one_letter_code
_entity_poly.pdbx_strand_id
1 'polypeptide(L)'
;RRLPSGCLIQDMPNGYSKVTWVEHAEYDDRGVHRLYRSLLNSGMAFGAQRWLATLQRQCECLAILIATANVPRDPTAIPTPNGRRSMLRLAQRMTDNFCAGVSASTVHTWNKLSGNID
;
A
#
# COMPACT_ATOMS: atom_id res chain seq x y z
N ARG A 1 20.52 -7.73 1.45
CA ARG A 1 20.07 -8.39 0.20
C ARG A 1 18.62 -8.84 0.35
N ARG A 2 17.76 -8.62 -0.65
CA ARG A 2 16.40 -9.18 -0.64
C ARG A 2 16.43 -10.64 -1.11
N LEU A 3 15.61 -11.47 -0.48
CA LEU A 3 15.44 -12.89 -0.74
C LEU A 3 14.00 -13.16 -1.19
N PRO A 4 13.69 -14.38 -1.68
CA PRO A 4 12.33 -14.76 -2.05
C PRO A 4 11.33 -14.35 -0.97
N SER A 5 10.41 -13.48 -1.37
CA SER A 5 9.39 -12.84 -0.55
C SER A 5 8.06 -12.92 -1.29
N GLY A 6 6.95 -12.79 -0.59
CA GLY A 6 5.64 -12.89 -1.25
C GLY A 6 4.48 -12.71 -0.28
N CYS A 7 3.28 -13.01 -0.78
CA CYS A 7 2.08 -13.04 0.04
C CYS A 7 1.29 -14.32 -0.20
N LEU A 8 0.60 -14.76 0.85
CA LEU A 8 -0.40 -15.81 0.83
C LEU A 8 -1.76 -15.17 1.07
N ILE A 9 -2.70 -15.45 0.17
CA ILE A 9 -4.08 -14.99 0.27
C ILE A 9 -4.95 -16.23 0.45
N GLN A 10 -5.65 -16.29 1.57
CA GLN A 10 -6.53 -17.40 1.91
C GLN A 10 -7.96 -16.89 2.01
N ASP A 11 -8.88 -17.59 1.35
CA ASP A 11 -10.31 -17.32 1.47
C ASP A 11 -10.81 -17.69 2.87
N MET A 12 -11.75 -16.93 3.41
CA MET A 12 -12.34 -17.14 4.73
C MET A 12 -13.87 -17.23 4.64
N PRO A 13 -14.54 -18.07 5.44
CA PRO A 13 -15.99 -18.27 5.36
C PRO A 13 -16.85 -17.02 5.60
N ASN A 14 -16.28 -15.94 6.14
CA ASN A 14 -16.97 -14.69 6.42
C ASN A 14 -16.97 -13.72 5.21
N GLY A 15 -16.51 -14.15 4.04
CA GLY A 15 -16.44 -13.32 2.83
C GLY A 15 -15.26 -12.35 2.82
N TYR A 16 -14.30 -12.52 3.72
CA TYR A 16 -13.02 -11.80 3.72
C TYR A 16 -11.88 -12.73 3.29
N SER A 17 -10.70 -12.14 3.06
CA SER A 17 -9.48 -12.91 2.85
C SER A 17 -8.49 -12.69 3.99
N LYS A 18 -7.86 -13.76 4.46
CA LYS A 18 -6.69 -13.67 5.33
C LYS A 18 -5.45 -13.49 4.47
N VAL A 19 -4.77 -12.35 4.61
CA VAL A 19 -3.54 -12.05 3.88
C VAL A 19 -2.35 -12.16 4.82
N THR A 20 -1.37 -12.97 4.44
CA THR A 20 -0.08 -13.10 5.15
C THR A 20 1.03 -12.63 4.22
N TRP A 21 1.81 -11.63 4.64
CA TRP A 21 2.96 -11.14 3.88
C TRP A 21 4.26 -11.65 4.49
N VAL A 22 5.13 -12.23 3.67
CA VAL A 22 6.43 -12.74 4.09
C VAL A 22 7.51 -11.92 3.40
N GLU A 23 8.36 -11.29 4.20
CA GLU A 23 9.54 -10.58 3.71
C GLU A 23 10.80 -11.26 4.23
N HIS A 24 11.67 -11.62 3.30
CA HIS A 24 12.97 -12.20 3.61
C HIS A 24 14.06 -11.25 3.14
N ALA A 25 14.87 -10.79 4.09
CA ALA A 25 16.01 -9.93 3.81
C ALA A 25 17.20 -10.32 4.68
N GLU A 26 18.39 -10.37 4.07
CA GLU A 26 19.67 -10.43 4.77
C GLU A 26 20.17 -9.00 4.97
N TYR A 27 20.63 -8.66 6.16
CA TYR A 27 21.28 -7.39 6.44
C TYR A 27 22.46 -7.60 7.40
N ASP A 28 23.45 -6.71 7.33
CA ASP A 28 24.54 -6.67 8.31
C ASP A 28 24.11 -5.81 9.50
N ASP A 29 24.08 -6.40 10.69
CA ASP A 29 23.64 -5.72 11.92
C ASP A 29 24.80 -5.09 12.71
N ARG A 30 26.06 -5.31 12.29
CA ARG A 30 27.25 -4.90 13.03
C ARG A 30 27.38 -3.38 13.15
N GLY A 31 26.94 -2.66 12.11
CA GLY A 31 26.92 -1.19 12.07
C GLY A 31 25.66 -0.55 12.65
N VAL A 32 24.69 -1.34 13.13
CA VAL A 32 23.41 -0.79 13.58
C VAL A 32 23.53 -0.18 14.97
N HIS A 33 23.21 1.11 15.08
CA HIS A 33 23.14 1.82 16.35
C HIS A 33 22.06 1.21 17.28
N ARG A 34 22.34 1.16 18.59
CA ARG A 34 21.46 0.51 19.58
C ARG A 34 20.00 0.98 19.54
N LEU A 35 19.77 2.25 19.22
CA LEU A 35 18.43 2.84 19.10
C LEU A 35 17.54 2.14 18.05
N TYR A 36 18.12 1.60 16.97
CA TYR A 36 17.37 0.97 15.88
C TYR A 36 17.25 -0.56 16.03
N ARG A 37 17.99 -1.18 16.96
CA ARG A 37 17.97 -2.65 17.12
C ARG A 37 16.59 -3.20 17.47
N SER A 38 15.85 -2.52 18.34
CA SER A 38 14.48 -2.94 18.69
C SER A 38 13.57 -2.95 17.45
N LEU A 39 13.70 -1.93 16.60
CA LEU A 39 12.92 -1.81 15.37
C LEU A 39 13.26 -2.90 14.34
N LEU A 40 14.54 -3.28 14.21
CA LEU A 40 14.96 -4.37 13.33
C LEU A 40 14.55 -5.74 13.89
N ASN A 41 14.76 -5.98 15.19
CA ASN A 41 14.46 -7.27 15.82
C ASN A 41 12.95 -7.56 15.85
N SER A 42 12.11 -6.54 15.93
CA SER A 42 10.65 -6.68 15.81
C SER A 42 10.19 -6.91 14.36
N GLY A 43 11.09 -6.75 13.39
CA GLY A 43 10.78 -6.84 11.96
C GLY A 43 10.06 -5.62 11.39
N MET A 44 9.74 -4.61 12.21
CA MET A 44 8.97 -3.44 11.78
C MET A 44 9.76 -2.50 10.85
N ALA A 45 11.09 -2.58 10.87
CA ALA A 45 11.94 -1.88 9.90
C ALA A 45 11.84 -2.46 8.47
N PHE A 46 11.25 -3.64 8.29
CA PHE A 46 11.09 -4.28 6.99
C PHE A 46 9.71 -3.99 6.38
N GLY A 47 9.57 -4.29 5.10
CA GLY A 47 8.41 -3.89 4.30
C GLY A 47 7.12 -4.67 4.56
N ALA A 48 7.11 -5.84 5.21
CA ALA A 48 5.92 -6.69 5.31
C ALA A 48 4.70 -5.96 5.88
N GLN A 49 4.87 -5.23 6.99
CA GLN A 49 3.80 -4.42 7.59
C GLN A 49 3.36 -3.28 6.66
N ARG A 50 4.33 -2.62 6.01
CA ARG A 50 4.04 -1.54 5.06
C ARG A 50 3.27 -2.04 3.84
N TRP A 51 3.60 -3.22 3.32
CA TRP A 51 2.88 -3.85 2.23
C TRP A 51 1.46 -4.25 2.62
N LEU A 52 1.26 -4.82 3.81
CA LEU A 52 -0.08 -5.10 4.34
C LEU A 52 -0.92 -3.83 4.50
N ALA A 53 -0.36 -2.78 5.11
CA ALA A 53 -1.04 -1.51 5.28
C ALA A 53 -1.38 -0.86 3.92
N THR A 54 -0.48 -0.97 2.94
CA THR A 54 -0.72 -0.49 1.56
C THR A 54 -1.85 -1.26 0.90
N LEU A 55 -1.85 -2.60 1.01
CA LEU A 55 -2.90 -3.44 0.46
C LEU A 55 -4.26 -3.13 1.09
N GLN A 56 -4.33 -3.03 2.42
CA GLN A 56 -5.55 -2.67 3.12
C GLN A 56 -6.09 -1.31 2.65
N ARG A 57 -5.21 -0.30 2.56
CA ARG A 57 -5.57 1.03 2.04
C ARG A 57 -6.16 0.93 0.63
N GLN A 58 -5.56 0.13 -0.25
CA GLN A 58 -6.05 -0.07 -1.62
C GLN A 58 -7.41 -0.75 -1.66
N CYS A 59 -7.64 -1.78 -0.84
CA CYS A 59 -8.95 -2.43 -0.71
C CYS A 59 -10.02 -1.44 -0.22
N GLU A 60 -9.71 -0.58 0.75
CA GLU A 60 -10.61 0.48 1.21
C GLU A 60 -10.93 1.51 0.13
N CYS A 61 -9.92 1.91 -0.66
CA CYS A 61 -10.09 2.81 -1.80
C CYS A 61 -11.02 2.19 -2.86
N LEU A 62 -10.80 0.93 -3.22
CA LEU A 62 -11.67 0.20 -4.15
C LEU A 62 -13.10 0.08 -3.61
N ALA A 63 -13.25 -0.22 -2.33
CA ALA A 63 -14.56 -0.26 -1.69
C ALA A 63 -15.30 1.09 -1.79
N ILE A 64 -14.60 2.23 -1.62
CA ILE A 64 -15.20 3.57 -1.80
C ILE A 64 -15.62 3.82 -3.25
N LEU A 65 -14.83 3.38 -4.22
CA LEU A 65 -15.14 3.56 -5.65
C LEU A 65 -16.38 2.76 -6.05
N ILE A 66 -16.45 1.50 -5.61
CA ILE A 66 -17.52 0.56 -5.98
C ILE A 66 -18.80 0.81 -5.16
N ALA A 67 -18.70 1.30 -3.92
CA ALA A 67 -19.85 1.53 -3.05
C ALA A 67 -20.90 2.46 -3.71
N THR A 68 -22.10 1.93 -3.92
CA THR A 68 -23.26 2.66 -4.45
C THR A 68 -24.12 3.30 -3.35
N ALA A 69 -23.96 2.87 -2.10
CA ALA A 69 -24.79 3.29 -0.97
C ALA A 69 -23.99 4.03 0.14
N ASN A 70 -24.74 4.71 1.01
CA ASN A 70 -24.21 5.32 2.23
C ASN A 70 -23.90 4.22 3.25
N VAL A 71 -22.63 3.86 3.37
CA VAL A 71 -22.16 3.06 4.51
C VAL A 71 -22.09 3.99 5.71
N PRO A 72 -22.79 3.72 6.83
CA PRO A 72 -22.66 4.52 8.04
C PRO A 72 -21.21 4.41 8.50
N ARG A 73 -20.51 5.53 8.52
CA ARG A 73 -19.17 5.64 9.10
C ARG A 73 -19.15 6.79 10.08
N ASP A 74 -18.11 6.79 10.91
CA ASP A 74 -17.69 7.82 11.85
C ASP A 74 -18.31 9.20 11.54
N PRO A 75 -18.92 9.90 12.51
CA PRO A 75 -19.52 11.24 12.31
C PRO A 75 -18.55 12.29 11.73
N THR A 76 -17.24 12.03 11.73
CA THR A 76 -16.22 12.87 11.07
C THR A 76 -16.03 12.60 9.58
N ALA A 77 -16.63 11.53 9.04
CA ALA A 77 -16.46 11.12 7.65
C ALA A 77 -17.32 11.94 6.67
N ILE A 78 -16.84 12.06 5.43
CA ILE A 78 -17.60 12.72 4.36
C ILE A 78 -18.91 11.94 4.12
N PRO A 79 -20.07 12.57 4.34
CA PRO A 79 -21.34 11.86 4.43
C PRO A 79 -21.84 11.37 3.06
N THR A 80 -21.39 12.00 1.96
CA THR A 80 -21.86 11.64 0.62
C THR A 80 -20.91 10.67 -0.09
N PRO A 81 -21.41 9.63 -0.79
CA PRO A 81 -20.59 8.71 -1.57
C PRO A 81 -19.81 9.43 -2.68
N ASN A 82 -20.46 10.40 -3.33
CA ASN A 82 -19.83 11.23 -4.35
C ASN A 82 -18.70 12.10 -3.77
N GLY A 83 -18.89 12.69 -2.58
CA GLY A 83 -17.84 13.43 -1.89
C GLY A 83 -16.63 12.54 -1.57
N ARG A 84 -16.86 11.33 -1.07
CA ARG A 84 -15.79 10.34 -0.80
C ARG A 84 -15.02 9.96 -2.07
N ARG A 85 -15.72 9.69 -3.18
CA ARG A 85 -15.10 9.40 -4.49
C ARG A 85 -14.28 10.57 -5.03
N SER A 86 -14.82 11.79 -4.97
CA SER A 86 -14.13 12.99 -5.43
C SER A 86 -12.85 13.24 -4.63
N MET A 87 -12.92 13.10 -3.30
CA MET A 87 -11.75 13.24 -2.43
C MET A 87 -10.71 12.14 -2.66
N LEU A 88 -11.14 10.90 -2.87
CA LEU A 88 -10.23 9.81 -3.21
C LEU A 88 -9.51 10.06 -4.55
N ARG A 89 -10.23 10.52 -5.58
CA ARG A 89 -9.62 10.89 -6.87
C ARG A 89 -8.66 12.06 -6.75
N LEU A 90 -8.96 13.04 -5.90
CA LEU A 90 -8.05 14.15 -5.60
C LEU A 90 -6.77 13.64 -4.94
N ALA A 91 -6.90 12.82 -3.88
CA ALA A 91 -5.77 12.24 -3.18
C ALA A 91 -4.87 11.42 -4.13
N GLN A 92 -5.46 10.62 -5.03
CA GLN A 92 -4.71 9.87 -6.04
C GLN A 92 -3.87 10.79 -6.93
N ARG A 93 -4.46 11.85 -7.50
CA ARG A 93 -3.71 12.81 -8.33
C ARG A 93 -2.59 13.51 -7.56
N MET A 94 -2.82 13.84 -6.29
CA MET A 94 -1.78 14.44 -5.45
C MET A 94 -0.61 13.46 -5.23
N THR A 95 -0.92 12.20 -4.98
CA THR A 95 0.10 11.14 -4.89
C THR A 95 0.85 10.96 -6.20
N ASP A 96 0.14 10.92 -7.34
CA ASP A 96 0.77 10.77 -8.66
C ASP A 96 1.72 11.93 -8.97
N ASN A 97 1.28 13.17 -8.72
CA ASN A 97 2.10 14.36 -8.90
C ASN A 97 3.34 14.36 -8.00
N PHE A 98 3.19 13.98 -6.73
CA PHE A 98 4.30 13.87 -5.80
C PHE A 98 5.30 12.79 -6.26
N CYS A 99 4.82 11.60 -6.60
CA CYS A 99 5.64 10.50 -7.07
C CYS A 99 6.38 10.85 -8.37
N ALA A 100 5.72 11.55 -9.29
CA ALA A 100 6.35 12.04 -10.51
C ALA A 100 7.49 13.01 -10.20
N GLY A 101 7.31 13.93 -9.24
CA GLY A 101 8.35 14.88 -8.85
C GLY A 101 9.54 14.24 -8.13
N VAL A 102 9.30 13.27 -7.23
CA VAL A 102 10.35 12.64 -6.41
C VAL A 102 11.04 11.48 -7.13
N SER A 103 10.34 10.78 -8.01
CA SER A 103 10.85 9.57 -8.71
C SER A 103 11.38 9.88 -10.12
N ALA A 104 11.38 11.15 -10.54
CA ALA A 104 12.01 11.57 -11.79
C ALA A 104 13.53 11.44 -11.67
N SER A 105 14.05 10.25 -11.96
CA SER A 105 15.45 10.11 -12.35
C SER A 105 15.62 10.77 -13.71
N THR A 106 16.53 11.73 -13.83
CA THR A 106 16.94 12.29 -15.13
C THR A 106 17.65 11.26 -16.02
N VAL A 107 18.01 10.09 -15.45
CA VAL A 107 18.74 9.01 -16.13
C VAL A 107 17.81 7.87 -16.55
N HIS A 108 16.77 7.57 -15.75
CA HIS A 108 15.82 6.48 -16.02
C HIS A 108 14.39 7.00 -15.98
N THR A 109 13.94 7.60 -17.09
CA THR A 109 12.56 8.08 -17.25
C THR A 109 11.59 6.89 -17.25
N TRP A 110 10.50 7.01 -16.51
CA TRP A 110 9.43 6.02 -16.50
C TRP A 110 8.75 5.95 -17.86
N ASN A 111 8.85 4.82 -18.55
CA ASN A 111 8.10 4.58 -19.78
C ASN A 111 6.72 3.99 -19.45
N LYS A 112 5.67 4.64 -19.95
CA LYS A 112 4.31 4.08 -19.88
C LYS A 112 4.27 2.85 -20.77
N LEU A 113 4.08 1.68 -20.18
CA LEU A 113 3.85 0.44 -20.93
C LEU A 113 2.48 0.58 -21.62
N SER A 114 2.47 0.77 -22.93
CA SER A 114 1.27 0.65 -23.75
C SER A 114 0.99 -0.85 -23.91
N GLY A 115 0.05 -1.36 -23.13
CA GLY A 115 -0.48 -2.71 -23.38
C GLY A 115 -1.31 -2.69 -24.66
N ASN A 116 -0.73 -3.13 -25.77
CA ASN A 116 -1.55 -3.79 -26.79
C ASN A 116 -1.89 -5.16 -26.21
N ILE A 117 -3.12 -5.28 -25.73
CA ILE A 117 -3.75 -6.58 -25.54
C ILE A 117 -4.27 -6.94 -26.93
N ASP A 118 -3.47 -7.69 -27.67
CA ASP A 118 -3.98 -8.52 -28.77
C ASP A 118 -4.49 -9.86 -28.19
#